data_AF-H9FFK0-F1
#
_entry.id   AF-H9FFK0-F1
#
_cell.length_a   1.000
_cell.length_b   1.000
_cell.length_c   1.000
_cell.angle_alpha   90.00
_cell.angle_beta   90.00
_cell.angle_gamma   90.00
#
_symmetry.space_group_name_H-M   'P 1'
#
loop_
_entity.id
_entity.type
_entity.pdbx_description
1 polymer ?
#
loop_
_entity_poly.entity_id
_entity_poly.type
_entity_poly.pdbx_seq_one_letter_code
_entity_poly.pdbx_strand_id
1 'polypeptide(L)'
;QVVLSFQAYPTARCVLLEVQVPAALVQFGQSVGSVVYDCFEAALGSEVRIWSYTQPRYEKELNLTQQLPDCRGLEVRNSIPSCWALPWLNVSADGDNV
;
A
#
# COMPACT_ATOMS: atom_id res chain seq x y z
N GLN A 1 5.60 18.35 -11.30
CA GLN A 1 5.70 17.61 -10.03
C GLN A 1 4.35 17.00 -9.69
N VAL A 2 4.36 15.74 -9.22
CA VAL A 2 3.21 14.90 -8.89
C VAL A 2 3.28 14.56 -7.41
N VAL A 3 2.19 14.75 -6.68
CA VAL A 3 2.08 14.42 -5.26
C VAL A 3 1.31 13.12 -5.12
N LEU A 4 1.86 12.19 -4.33
CA LEU A 4 1.15 11.03 -3.81
C LEU A 4 0.88 11.27 -2.32
N SER A 5 -0.39 11.36 -1.95
CA SER A 5 -0.84 11.42 -0.56
C SER A 5 -1.39 10.07 -0.15
N PHE A 6 -0.92 9.54 0.98
CA PHE A 6 -1.28 8.24 1.50
C PHE A 6 -1.86 8.39 2.91
N GLN A 7 -2.95 7.68 3.17
CA GLN A 7 -3.58 7.63 4.48
C GLN A 7 -3.94 6.19 4.84
N ALA A 8 -3.41 5.73 5.97
CA ALA A 8 -3.76 4.47 6.60
C ALA A 8 -4.01 4.78 8.08
N TYR A 9 -5.27 4.98 8.47
CA TYR A 9 -5.62 5.54 9.78
C TYR A 9 -4.97 4.74 10.93
N PRO A 10 -4.28 5.41 11.88
CA PRO A 10 -4.23 6.87 12.10
C PRO A 10 -3.10 7.62 11.36
N THR A 11 -2.28 6.93 10.57
CA THR A 11 -1.11 7.50 9.91
C THR A 11 -1.44 8.12 8.54
N ALA A 12 -0.71 9.17 8.19
CA ALA A 12 -0.73 9.77 6.86
C ALA A 12 0.69 10.17 6.43
N ARG A 13 1.01 10.00 5.15
CA ARG A 13 2.32 10.34 4.55
C ARG A 13 2.11 10.96 3.17
N CYS A 14 2.99 11.89 2.78
CA CYS A 14 2.98 12.49 1.44
C CYS A 14 4.35 12.35 0.79
N VAL A 15 4.36 12.11 -0.52
CA VAL A 15 5.56 12.00 -1.35
C VAL A 15 5.40 12.92 -2.55
N LEU A 16 6.45 13.68 -2.87
CA LEU A 16 6.53 14.53 -4.05
C LEU A 16 7.48 13.88 -5.07
N LEU A 17 7.00 13.69 -6.29
CA LEU A 17 7.73 13.10 -7.40
C LEU A 17 7.88 14.14 -8.51
N GLU A 18 9.11 14.34 -8.97
CA GLU A 18 9.39 15.15 -10.15
C GLU A 18 9.59 14.24 -11.36
N VAL A 19 8.87 14.56 -12.44
CA VAL A 19 8.95 13.82 -13.70
C VAL A 19 9.31 14.79 -14.80
N GLN A 20 10.34 14.45 -15.56
CA GLN A 20 10.75 15.18 -16.75
C GLN A 20 10.43 14.32 -17.97
N VAL A 21 9.49 14.78 -18.79
CA VAL A 21 9.07 14.06 -20.00
C VAL A 21 9.82 14.63 -21.21
N PRO A 22 10.54 13.80 -21.98
CA PRO A 22 11.17 14.21 -23.22
C PRO A 22 10.15 14.77 -24.21
N ALA A 23 10.48 15.87 -24.91
CA ALA A 23 9.59 16.53 -25.87
C ALA A 23 9.08 15.58 -26.98
N ALA A 24 9.88 14.59 -27.37
CA ALA A 24 9.50 13.57 -28.36
C ALA A 24 8.30 12.70 -27.93
N LEU A 25 8.04 12.58 -26.62
CA LEU A 25 6.92 11.81 -26.07
C LEU A 25 5.69 12.66 -25.77
N VAL A 26 5.79 13.98 -25.89
CA VAL A 26 4.69 14.90 -25.56
C VAL A 26 3.75 15.00 -26.75
N GLN A 27 2.65 14.25 -26.70
CA GLN A 27 1.53 14.35 -27.64
C GLN A 27 0.26 14.72 -26.87
N PHE A 28 -0.47 15.72 -27.37
CA PHE A 28 -1.65 16.25 -26.67
C PHE A 28 -2.74 15.17 -26.57
N GLY A 29 -3.23 14.93 -25.35
CA GLY A 29 -4.26 13.93 -25.07
C GLY A 29 -3.77 12.47 -24.99
N GLN A 30 -2.48 12.21 -25.21
CA GLN A 30 -1.89 10.87 -25.07
C GLN A 30 -1.15 10.72 -23.74
N SER A 31 -1.14 9.49 -23.22
CA SER A 31 -0.37 9.14 -22.04
C SER A 31 1.13 9.16 -22.35
N VAL A 32 1.91 9.76 -21.45
CA VAL A 32 3.37 9.87 -21.54
C VAL A 32 4.10 8.76 -20.76
N GLY A 33 3.36 7.79 -20.21
CA GLY A 33 3.88 6.68 -19.42
C GLY A 33 3.37 6.67 -17.98
N SER A 34 4.13 6.07 -17.07
CA SER A 34 3.80 5.99 -15.65
C SER A 34 5.03 6.23 -14.77
N VAL A 35 4.79 6.73 -13.55
CA VAL A 35 5.79 6.84 -12.50
C VAL A 35 5.43 5.87 -11.39
N VAL A 36 6.43 5.17 -10.86
CA VAL A 36 6.26 4.16 -9.80
C VAL A 36 6.97 4.64 -8.55
N TYR A 37 6.30 4.51 -7.41
CA TYR A 37 6.85 4.76 -6.09
C TYR A 37 6.81 3.47 -5.28
N ASP A 38 7.98 3.05 -4.78
CA ASP A 38 8.16 1.83 -3.98
C ASP A 38 8.66 2.26 -2.59
N CYS A 39 7.87 2.25 -1.51
CA CYS A 39 6.43 1.95 -1.37
C CYS A 39 5.84 2.74 -0.17
N PHE A 40 4.52 2.63 0.04
CA PHE A 40 3.88 3.05 1.29
C PHE A 40 3.70 1.84 2.22
N GLU A 41 4.33 1.90 3.39
CA GLU A 41 4.16 0.88 4.43
C GLU A 41 2.81 1.08 5.14
N ALA A 42 2.07 0.00 5.36
CA ALA A 42 0.85 0.00 6.15
C ALA A 42 0.63 -1.33 6.90
N ALA A 43 -0.26 -1.27 7.90
CA ALA A 43 -0.59 -2.41 8.71
C ALA A 43 -1.42 -3.46 7.96
N LEU A 44 -1.27 -4.71 8.35
CA LEU A 44 -2.09 -5.82 7.85
C LEU A 44 -3.57 -5.59 8.12
N GLY A 45 -4.42 -5.93 7.16
CA GLY A 45 -5.87 -5.77 7.29
C GLY A 45 -6.34 -4.32 7.40
N SER A 46 -5.48 -3.33 7.11
CA SER A 46 -5.87 -1.91 7.15
C SER A 46 -6.52 -1.46 5.84
N GLU A 47 -7.45 -0.50 5.94
CA GLU A 47 -7.93 0.26 4.78
C GLU A 47 -6.93 1.41 4.53
N VAL A 48 -6.43 1.49 3.30
CA VAL A 48 -5.56 2.57 2.85
C VAL A 48 -6.24 3.41 1.78
N ARG A 49 -5.99 4.71 1.80
CA ARG A 49 -6.48 5.68 0.82
C ARG A 49 -5.31 6.42 0.22
N ILE A 50 -5.26 6.49 -1.10
CA ILE A 50 -4.22 7.14 -1.88
C ILE A 50 -4.86 8.22 -2.72
N TRP A 51 -4.27 9.41 -2.72
CA TRP A 51 -4.59 10.48 -3.66
C TRP A 51 -3.40 10.83 -4.51
N SER A 52 -3.67 11.18 -5.78
CA SER A 52 -2.65 11.66 -6.71
C SER A 52 -3.12 12.94 -7.40
N TYR A 53 -2.23 13.94 -7.44
CA TYR A 53 -2.49 15.21 -8.12
C TYR A 53 -1.18 15.93 -8.50
N THR A 54 -1.25 16.86 -9.43
CA THR A 54 -0.12 17.72 -9.81
C THR A 54 -0.04 18.96 -8.92
N GLN A 55 1.16 19.55 -8.83
CA GLN A 55 1.38 20.84 -8.18
C GLN A 55 2.10 21.81 -9.15
N PRO A 56 1.44 22.85 -9.67
CA PRO A 56 0.07 23.29 -9.36
C PRO A 56 -0.98 22.31 -9.90
N ARG A 57 -2.16 22.35 -9.28
CA ARG A 57 -3.26 21.42 -9.54
C ARG A 57 -4.16 21.96 -10.64
N TYR A 58 -4.23 21.24 -11.75
CA TYR A 58 -5.05 21.60 -12.91
C TYR A 58 -6.38 20.82 -12.99
N GLU A 59 -6.38 19.59 -12.47
CA GLU A 59 -7.53 18.69 -12.49
C GLU A 59 -7.91 18.24 -11.07
N LYS A 60 -9.01 17.47 -10.97
CA LYS A 60 -9.43 16.85 -9.71
C LYS A 60 -8.44 15.77 -9.28
N GLU A 61 -8.28 15.61 -7.97
CA GLU A 61 -7.45 14.57 -7.41
C GLU A 61 -7.97 13.18 -7.80
N LEU A 62 -7.06 12.31 -8.23
CA LEU A 62 -7.35 10.89 -8.35
C LEU A 62 -7.40 10.30 -6.95
N ASN A 63 -8.34 9.38 -6.71
CA ASN A 63 -8.45 8.67 -5.44
C ASN A 63 -8.48 7.16 -5.65
N LEU A 64 -7.88 6.44 -4.71
CA LEU A 64 -7.91 4.98 -4.66
C LEU A 64 -8.03 4.55 -3.21
N THR A 65 -9.02 3.71 -2.91
CA THR A 65 -9.15 3.06 -1.61
C THR A 65 -8.89 1.58 -1.80
N GLN A 66 -8.05 1.00 -0.94
CA GLN A 66 -7.68 -0.41 -0.99
C GLN A 66 -7.69 -1.01 0.40
N GLN A 67 -8.21 -2.24 0.51
CA GLN A 67 -8.11 -3.04 1.72
C GLN A 67 -6.88 -3.94 1.63
N LEU A 68 -5.96 -3.82 2.58
CA LEU A 68 -4.79 -4.68 2.64
C LEU A 68 -5.14 -6.08 3.16
N PRO A 69 -4.43 -7.12 2.70
CA PRO A 69 -4.64 -8.48 3.19
C PRO A 69 -4.30 -8.60 4.67
N ASP A 70 -4.97 -9.53 5.33
CA ASP A 70 -4.66 -9.95 6.69
C ASP A 70 -3.79 -11.22 6.70
N CYS A 71 -3.50 -11.75 7.89
CA CYS A 71 -2.71 -12.97 8.06
C CYS A 71 -3.40 -14.26 7.55
N ARG A 72 -4.59 -14.17 6.93
CA ARG A 72 -5.27 -15.34 6.33
C ARG A 72 -4.68 -15.70 4.98
N GLY A 73 -4.03 -14.76 4.29
CA GLY A 73 -3.35 -15.00 3.02
C GLY A 73 -2.14 -15.93 3.19
N LEU A 74 -2.04 -16.96 2.34
CA LEU A 74 -0.98 -17.97 2.40
C LEU A 74 0.43 -17.37 2.26
N GLU A 75 0.60 -16.38 1.37
CA GLU A 75 1.86 -15.67 1.11
C GLU A 75 2.30 -14.81 2.31
N VAL A 76 1.32 -14.25 3.03
CA VAL A 76 1.50 -13.34 4.16
C VAL A 76 1.88 -14.11 5.42
N ARG A 77 1.26 -15.28 5.65
CA ARG A 77 1.37 -16.05 6.90
C ARG A 77 2.80 -16.45 7.26
N ASN A 78 3.61 -16.85 6.27
CA ASN A 78 4.98 -17.30 6.50
C ASN A 78 6.03 -16.19 6.37
N SER A 79 5.69 -15.10 5.68
CA SER A 79 6.65 -14.04 5.33
C SER A 79 6.64 -12.88 6.33
N ILE A 80 5.54 -12.69 7.09
CA ILE A 80 5.38 -11.53 7.97
C ILE A 80 5.43 -11.95 9.44
N PRO A 81 6.35 -11.39 10.24
CA PRO A 81 6.49 -11.70 11.67
C PRO A 81 5.20 -11.66 12.46
N SER A 82 4.37 -10.65 12.22
CA SER A 82 3.08 -10.47 12.89
C SER A 82 2.09 -11.62 12.69
N CYS A 83 2.27 -12.47 11.68
CA CYS A 83 1.38 -13.59 11.37
C CYS A 83 1.81 -14.94 11.94
N TRP A 84 3.09 -15.12 12.27
CA TRP A 84 3.61 -16.38 12.83
C TRP A 84 4.14 -16.25 14.25
N ALA A 85 4.48 -15.05 14.72
CA ALA A 85 4.85 -14.78 16.11
C ALA A 85 3.63 -14.70 17.05
N LEU A 86 2.66 -15.61 16.85
CA LEU A 86 1.45 -15.75 17.66
C LEU A 86 1.67 -16.82 18.74
N PRO A 87 0.96 -16.77 19.88
CA PRO A 87 1.05 -17.80 20.91
C PRO A 87 0.44 -19.11 20.41
N TRP A 88 1.29 -20.00 19.91
CA TRP A 88 0.89 -21.33 19.44
C TRP A 88 0.56 -22.22 20.64
N LEU A 89 -0.68 -22.70 20.68
CA LEU A 89 -1.13 -23.68 21.65
C LEU A 89 -1.16 -25.06 20.99
N ASN A 90 -0.42 -26.01 21.57
CA ASN A 90 -0.48 -27.42 21.18
C ASN A 90 -0.97 -28.23 22.38
N VAL A 91 -2.04 -29.00 22.21
CA VAL A 91 -2.65 -29.82 23.27
C VAL A 91 -2.44 -31.28 22.90
N SER A 92 -1.94 -32.07 23.86
CA SER A 92 -1.85 -33.52 23.75
C SER A 92 -2.72 -34.14 24.84
N ALA A 93 -3.48 -35.18 24.49
CA ALA A 93 -4.37 -35.91 25.39
C ALA A 93 -3.91 -37.37 25.55
N ASP A 94 -2.60 -37.56 25.59
CA ASP A 94 -1.94 -38.88 25.60
C ASP A 94 -1.54 -39.35 27.02
N GLY A 95 -1.99 -38.63 28.04
CA GLY A 95 -1.82 -39.00 29.44
C GLY A 95 -3.17 -39.03 30.14
N ASP A 96 -3.43 -40.09 30.88
CA ASP A 96 -4.56 -40.26 31.80
C ASP A 96 -4.68 -39.02 32.72
N ASN A 97 -5.44 -38.01 32.30
CA ASN A 97 -5.87 -36.93 33.15
C ASN A 97 -7.16 -37.38 33.84
N VAL A 98 -6.99 -37.92 35.05
CA VAL A 98 -8.05 -38.32 35.99
C VAL A 98 -8.61 -37.11 36.73
#